data_AF-A0A815Q6R5-F1
#
_entry.id   AF-A0A815Q6R5-F1
#
_cell.length_a   1.000
_cell.length_b   1.000
_cell.length_c   1.000
_cell.angle_alpha   90.00
_cell.angle_beta   90.00
_cell.angle_gamma   90.00
#
_symmetry.space_group_name_H-M   'P 1'
#
loop_
_entity.id
_entity.type
_entity.pdbx_description
1 polymer ?
#
loop_
_entity_poly.entity_id
_entity_poly.type
_entity_poly.pdbx_seq_one_letter_code
_entity_poly.pdbx_strand_id
1 'polypeptide(L)'
;MHRDYYFGHLPSNVLALSGYEFFQFIQSILGEPEVNLLKKISVKTTSSFMNIEDPLAVLKQDIDDEELEILKKQLCFKMKNDNYLIKPGVESGFSSLQKALKEKLNQQINSSTKKKQQRNGDVSSISSLTLSSQEAKTSSFSLPEHKSHVLQLIKKWCNDNKENFNLENFQLEEDIDFTLNIQFDENSTVQATIKCKCGKLISLCRNGSKIQVSNYYKHLHSFGCSRMKEIKRDNRKPQVQQQQLQSTITSLRVLTSQSCVSPVEAHADEMADTQSTPNESSVSRSQSSLNLKRPIPSGSQHSASTKRSRR
;
A
#
# COMPACT_ATOMS: atom_id res chain seq x y z
N MET A 1 -32.21 -5.42 18.32
CA MET A 1 -32.03 -4.28 17.39
C MET A 1 -31.26 -4.79 16.18
N HIS A 2 -31.94 -5.02 15.06
CA HIS A 2 -31.28 -5.29 13.78
C HIS A 2 -30.75 -3.95 13.25
N ARG A 3 -29.42 -3.83 13.10
CA ARG A 3 -28.85 -2.74 12.33
C ARG A 3 -28.97 -3.16 10.87
N ASP A 4 -29.99 -2.66 10.18
CA ASP A 4 -30.05 -2.80 8.73
C ASP A 4 -28.94 -1.94 8.14
N TYR A 5 -27.87 -2.58 7.68
CA TYR A 5 -26.76 -1.90 7.04
C TYR A 5 -27.20 -1.39 5.67
N TYR A 6 -27.60 -0.13 5.62
CA TYR A 6 -27.97 0.52 4.36
C TYR A 6 -26.72 1.09 3.67
N PHE A 7 -26.18 0.35 2.70
CA PHE A 7 -25.03 0.77 1.89
C PHE A 7 -25.39 1.70 0.73
N GLY A 8 -26.33 2.64 0.96
CA GLY A 8 -26.93 3.46 -0.09
C GLY A 8 -25.93 4.33 -0.89
N HIS A 9 -24.81 4.69 -0.27
CA HIS A 9 -23.76 5.46 -0.95
C HIS A 9 -22.36 4.95 -0.59
N LEU A 10 -21.81 4.11 -1.46
CA LEU A 10 -20.39 3.78 -1.44
C LEU A 10 -19.55 4.86 -2.17
N PRO A 11 -18.33 5.19 -1.73
CA PRO A 11 -17.42 6.13 -2.41
C PRO A 11 -17.06 5.69 -3.84
N SER A 12 -16.97 6.61 -4.80
CA SER A 12 -16.74 6.29 -6.24
C SER A 12 -15.47 5.46 -6.48
N ASN A 13 -14.43 5.67 -5.68
CA ASN A 13 -13.15 4.96 -5.73
C ASN A 13 -13.10 3.66 -4.89
N VAL A 14 -14.21 3.23 -4.26
CA VAL A 14 -14.20 2.10 -3.30
C VAL A 14 -13.61 0.80 -3.86
N LEU A 15 -13.78 0.56 -5.16
CA LEU A 15 -13.29 -0.65 -5.85
C LEU A 15 -11.77 -0.63 -6.09
N ALA A 16 -11.12 0.53 -5.95
CA ALA A 16 -9.68 0.71 -6.11
C ALA A 16 -8.91 0.79 -4.77
N LEU A 17 -9.61 0.76 -3.63
CA LEU A 17 -8.97 0.91 -2.33
C LEU A 17 -8.03 -0.26 -2.02
N SER A 18 -6.89 0.08 -1.40
CA SER A 18 -5.88 -0.89 -0.97
C SER A 18 -5.13 -0.42 0.26
N GLY A 19 -4.55 -1.36 0.99
CA GLY A 19 -3.74 -1.08 2.18
C GLY A 19 -4.49 -0.27 3.22
N TYR A 20 -3.93 0.87 3.60
CA TYR A 20 -4.46 1.72 4.66
C TYR A 20 -5.87 2.26 4.36
N GLU A 21 -6.11 2.77 3.16
CA GLU A 21 -7.42 3.34 2.77
C GLU A 21 -8.52 2.27 2.80
N PHE A 22 -8.18 1.05 2.39
CA PHE A 22 -9.08 -0.09 2.49
C PHE A 22 -9.44 -0.40 3.94
N PHE A 23 -8.46 -0.44 4.84
CA PHE A 23 -8.72 -0.71 6.25
C PHE A 23 -9.51 0.40 6.93
N GLN A 24 -9.24 1.68 6.64
CA GLN A 24 -10.05 2.79 7.14
C GLN A 24 -11.51 2.67 6.70
N PHE A 25 -11.72 2.34 5.42
CA PHE A 25 -13.06 2.12 4.88
C PHE A 25 -13.79 0.98 5.61
N ILE A 26 -13.15 -0.17 5.79
CA ILE A 26 -13.75 -1.29 6.54
C ILE A 26 -14.02 -0.89 7.99
N GLN A 27 -13.10 -0.18 8.65
CA GLN A 27 -13.26 0.28 10.04
C GLN A 27 -14.48 1.17 10.20
N SER A 28 -14.69 2.09 9.26
CA SER A 28 -15.80 3.04 9.29
C SER A 28 -17.18 2.37 9.13
N ILE A 29 -17.21 1.17 8.55
CA ILE A 29 -18.44 0.44 8.22
C ILE A 29 -18.72 -0.69 9.18
N LEU A 30 -17.75 -1.59 9.37
CA LEU A 30 -17.92 -2.83 10.13
C LEU A 30 -17.42 -2.65 11.57
N GLY A 31 -16.30 -1.95 11.74
CA GLY A 31 -15.65 -1.77 13.03
C GLY A 31 -14.19 -2.23 13.01
N GLU A 32 -13.51 -1.93 14.11
CA GLU A 32 -12.09 -2.30 14.29
C GLU A 32 -11.85 -3.81 14.40
N PRO A 33 -12.67 -4.60 15.12
CA PRO A 33 -12.48 -6.05 15.19
C PRO A 33 -12.48 -6.74 13.81
N GLU A 34 -13.36 -6.30 12.91
CA GLU A 34 -13.47 -6.81 11.54
C GLU A 34 -12.25 -6.44 10.70
N VAL A 35 -11.70 -5.23 10.88
CA VAL A 35 -10.43 -4.84 10.24
C VAL A 35 -9.29 -5.73 10.71
N ASN A 36 -9.19 -6.00 12.01
CA ASN A 36 -8.14 -6.82 12.58
C ASN A 36 -8.25 -8.27 12.10
N LEU A 37 -9.47 -8.79 11.95
CA LEU A 37 -9.70 -10.08 11.29
C LEU A 37 -9.17 -10.07 9.85
N LEU A 38 -9.54 -9.07 9.03
CA LEU A 38 -9.08 -8.98 7.65
C LEU A 38 -7.55 -8.88 7.54
N LYS A 39 -6.90 -8.14 8.44
CA LYS A 39 -5.44 -8.10 8.53
C LYS A 39 -4.86 -9.48 8.84
N LYS A 40 -5.45 -10.21 9.79
CA LYS A 40 -5.02 -11.56 10.18
C LYS A 40 -5.08 -12.54 9.02
N ILE A 41 -6.14 -12.49 8.21
CA ILE A 41 -6.28 -13.31 6.98
C ILE A 41 -5.61 -12.67 5.74
N SER A 42 -4.75 -11.67 5.92
CA SER A 42 -3.97 -11.01 4.86
C SER A 42 -4.78 -10.38 3.72
N VAL A 43 -6.02 -9.94 4.02
CA VAL A 43 -6.90 -9.25 3.07
C VAL A 43 -6.63 -7.76 3.13
N LYS A 44 -6.08 -7.21 2.04
CA LYS A 44 -5.61 -5.82 1.99
C LYS A 44 -6.20 -4.98 0.86
N THR A 45 -7.13 -5.52 0.07
CA THR A 45 -7.75 -4.79 -1.05
C THR A 45 -9.23 -5.11 -1.17
N THR A 46 -10.00 -4.18 -1.73
CA THR A 46 -11.41 -4.41 -2.03
C THR A 46 -11.61 -5.62 -2.95
N SER A 47 -10.74 -5.79 -3.96
CA SER A 47 -10.81 -6.93 -4.88
C SER A 47 -10.58 -8.27 -4.17
N SER A 48 -9.56 -8.36 -3.31
CA SER A 48 -9.31 -9.56 -2.51
C SER A 48 -10.50 -9.88 -1.60
N PHE A 49 -11.07 -8.86 -0.96
CA PHE A 49 -12.22 -9.00 -0.07
C PHE A 49 -13.48 -9.51 -0.79
N MET A 50 -13.77 -9.03 -2.00
CA MET A 50 -14.93 -9.48 -2.78
C MET A 50 -14.82 -10.93 -3.28
N ASN A 51 -13.59 -11.42 -3.46
CA ASN A 51 -13.30 -12.76 -3.99
C ASN A 51 -13.23 -13.84 -2.91
N ILE A 52 -13.25 -13.46 -1.63
CA ILE A 52 -13.26 -14.41 -0.52
C ILE A 52 -14.69 -14.90 -0.29
N GLU A 53 -14.82 -16.22 -0.18
CA GLU A 53 -16.11 -16.89 0.02
C GLU A 53 -16.68 -16.61 1.42
N ASP A 54 -15.89 -16.88 2.48
CA ASP A 54 -16.26 -16.59 3.87
C ASP A 54 -15.03 -16.09 4.66
N PRO A 55 -14.91 -14.78 4.95
CA PRO A 55 -13.81 -14.25 5.75
C PRO A 55 -13.85 -14.71 7.22
N LEU A 56 -14.99 -15.24 7.69
CA LEU A 56 -15.19 -15.70 9.07
C LEU A 56 -14.86 -17.18 9.25
N ALA A 57 -14.57 -17.92 8.17
CA ALA A 57 -14.24 -19.34 8.21
C ALA A 57 -13.04 -19.63 9.13
N VAL A 58 -12.08 -18.71 9.22
CA VAL A 58 -10.90 -18.83 10.09
C VAL A 58 -11.27 -18.90 11.58
N LEU A 59 -12.38 -18.28 12.00
CA LEU A 59 -12.82 -18.29 13.40
C LEU A 59 -13.39 -19.64 13.83
N LYS A 60 -13.78 -20.49 12.87
CA LYS A 60 -14.30 -21.84 13.11
C LYS A 60 -13.19 -22.90 13.18
N GLN A 61 -11.96 -22.53 12.85
CA GLN A 61 -10.81 -23.43 12.87
C GLN A 61 -10.19 -23.46 14.28
N ASP A 62 -9.71 -24.64 14.66
CA ASP A 62 -8.98 -24.86 15.91
C ASP A 62 -7.49 -24.54 15.68
N ILE A 63 -7.16 -23.25 15.81
CA ILE A 63 -5.81 -22.71 15.63
C ILE A 63 -5.39 -22.09 16.96
N ASP A 64 -4.23 -22.51 17.47
CA ASP A 64 -3.58 -21.94 18.66
C ASP A 64 -2.88 -20.63 18.29
N ASP A 65 -3.63 -19.53 18.30
CA ASP A 65 -3.15 -18.17 18.02
C ASP A 65 -3.81 -17.17 18.98
N GLU A 66 -2.98 -16.51 19.79
CA GLU A 66 -3.45 -15.61 20.86
C GLU A 66 -4.26 -14.42 20.30
N GLU A 67 -3.84 -13.84 19.18
CA GLU A 67 -4.55 -12.72 18.55
C GLU A 67 -5.90 -13.19 17.98
N LEU A 68 -5.95 -14.40 17.42
CA LEU A 68 -7.20 -14.99 16.93
C LEU A 68 -8.17 -15.28 18.07
N GLU A 69 -7.70 -15.73 19.23
CA GLU A 69 -8.54 -15.92 20.42
C GLU A 69 -9.09 -14.59 20.96
N ILE A 70 -8.31 -13.50 20.90
CA ILE A 70 -8.81 -12.15 21.20
C ILE A 70 -9.93 -11.77 20.21
N LEU A 71 -9.75 -12.03 18.92
CA LEU A 71 -10.76 -11.76 17.89
C LEU A 71 -12.02 -12.61 18.09
N LYS A 72 -11.90 -13.90 18.43
CA LYS A 72 -13.05 -14.77 18.74
C LYS A 72 -13.87 -14.21 19.90
N LYS A 73 -13.22 -13.72 20.98
CA LYS A 73 -13.92 -13.07 22.10
C LYS A 73 -14.66 -11.80 21.69
N GLN A 74 -14.13 -11.05 20.73
CA GLN A 74 -14.76 -9.82 20.22
C GLN A 74 -15.91 -10.09 19.24
N LEU A 75 -15.76 -11.06 18.34
CA LEU A 75 -16.67 -11.29 17.21
C LEU A 75 -17.70 -12.42 17.45
N CYS A 76 -17.48 -13.26 18.46
CA CYS A 76 -18.33 -14.41 18.76
C CYS A 76 -18.94 -14.34 20.17
N PHE A 77 -19.97 -15.16 20.40
CA PHE A 77 -20.44 -15.55 21.71
C PHE A 77 -19.79 -16.89 22.10
N LYS A 78 -19.21 -16.96 23.30
CA LYS A 78 -18.73 -18.22 23.86
C LYS A 78 -19.90 -19.04 24.40
N MET A 79 -20.05 -20.26 23.90
CA MET A 79 -21.09 -21.20 24.31
C MET A 79 -20.64 -22.03 25.52
N LYS A 80 -21.58 -22.71 26.19
CA LYS A 80 -21.30 -23.53 27.38
C LYS A 80 -20.38 -24.73 27.12
N ASN A 81 -20.32 -25.19 25.87
CA ASN A 81 -19.49 -26.31 25.43
C ASN A 81 -18.12 -25.85 24.89
N ASP A 82 -17.69 -24.64 25.26
CA ASP A 82 -16.47 -23.98 24.75
C ASP A 82 -16.44 -23.72 23.23
N ASN A 83 -17.52 -24.00 22.49
CA ASN A 83 -17.63 -23.58 21.09
C ASN A 83 -17.93 -22.07 20.98
N TYR A 84 -17.60 -21.50 19.82
CA TYR A 84 -17.89 -20.10 19.51
C TYR A 84 -19.01 -20.00 18.47
N LEU A 85 -19.99 -19.14 18.75
CA LEU A 85 -21.06 -18.77 17.81
C LEU A 85 -20.78 -17.35 17.30
N ILE A 86 -20.60 -17.17 16.00
CA ILE A 86 -20.34 -15.84 15.43
C ILE A 86 -21.56 -14.94 15.67
N LYS A 87 -21.33 -13.67 16.04
CA LYS A 87 -22.41 -12.70 16.22
C LYS A 87 -23.13 -12.48 14.87
N PRO A 88 -24.46 -12.60 14.80
CA PRO A 88 -25.20 -12.44 13.54
C PRO A 88 -24.98 -11.08 12.86
N GLY A 89 -24.71 -10.02 13.63
CA GLY A 89 -24.37 -8.69 13.11
C GLY A 89 -23.07 -8.66 12.32
N VAL A 90 -22.09 -9.48 12.69
CA VAL A 90 -20.80 -9.59 12.01
C VAL A 90 -20.98 -10.32 10.67
N GLU A 91 -21.66 -11.46 10.69
CA GLU A 91 -21.98 -12.23 9.46
C GLU A 91 -22.76 -11.39 8.45
N SER A 92 -23.84 -10.75 8.91
CA SER A 92 -24.66 -9.88 8.06
C SER A 92 -23.90 -8.65 7.56
N GLY A 93 -23.03 -8.04 8.39
CA GLY A 93 -22.19 -6.91 8.00
C GLY A 93 -21.24 -7.25 6.85
N PHE A 94 -20.49 -8.36 6.97
CA PHE A 94 -19.60 -8.83 5.90
C PHE A 94 -20.36 -9.16 4.62
N SER A 95 -21.43 -9.95 4.72
CA SER A 95 -22.24 -10.37 3.56
C SER A 95 -22.85 -9.17 2.83
N SER A 96 -23.43 -8.22 3.59
CA SER A 96 -24.07 -7.04 3.04
C SER A 96 -23.07 -6.10 2.37
N LEU A 97 -21.89 -5.90 2.97
CA LEU A 97 -20.84 -5.09 2.37
C LEU A 97 -20.28 -5.73 1.08
N GLN A 98 -20.02 -7.04 1.09
CA GLN A 98 -19.58 -7.76 -0.13
C GLN A 98 -20.62 -7.64 -1.24
N LYS A 99 -21.91 -7.80 -0.92
CA LYS A 99 -23.01 -7.64 -1.87
C LYS A 99 -23.03 -6.23 -2.47
N ALA A 100 -22.97 -5.19 -1.63
CA ALA A 100 -22.97 -3.80 -2.08
C ALA A 100 -21.77 -3.47 -2.99
N LEU A 101 -20.58 -4.00 -2.68
CA LEU A 101 -19.39 -3.84 -3.52
C LEU A 101 -19.54 -4.55 -4.88
N LYS A 102 -20.08 -5.77 -4.90
CA LYS A 102 -20.37 -6.52 -6.14
C LYS A 102 -21.42 -5.82 -7.00
N GLU A 103 -22.49 -5.31 -6.39
CA GLU A 103 -23.51 -4.51 -7.09
C GLU A 103 -22.89 -3.26 -7.73
N LYS A 104 -22.02 -2.56 -6.99
CA LYS A 104 -21.31 -1.40 -7.51
C LYS A 104 -20.38 -1.73 -8.68
N LEU A 105 -19.65 -2.84 -8.60
CA LEU A 105 -18.83 -3.33 -9.71
C LEU A 105 -19.68 -3.60 -10.96
N ASN A 106 -20.83 -4.25 -10.80
CA ASN A 106 -21.76 -4.52 -11.88
C ASN A 106 -22.34 -3.22 -12.48
N GLN A 107 -22.68 -2.23 -11.66
CA GLN A 107 -23.12 -0.92 -12.13
C GLN A 107 -22.03 -0.23 -12.98
N GLN A 108 -20.76 -0.29 -12.54
CA GLN A 108 -19.65 0.26 -13.30
C GLN A 108 -19.49 -0.42 -14.66
N ILE A 109 -19.58 -1.76 -14.70
CA ILE A 109 -19.53 -2.54 -15.95
C ILE A 109 -20.71 -2.17 -16.88
N ASN A 110 -21.94 -2.13 -16.36
CA ASN A 110 -23.13 -1.83 -17.15
C ASN A 110 -23.20 -0.39 -17.66
N SER A 111 -22.63 0.57 -16.92
CA SER A 111 -22.54 1.96 -17.36
C SER A 111 -21.61 2.14 -18.57
N SER A 112 -20.61 1.26 -18.71
CA SER A 112 -19.65 1.29 -19.81
C SER A 112 -20.21 0.70 -21.11
N THR A 113 -21.14 -0.27 -21.02
CA THR A 113 -21.72 -0.95 -22.20
C THR A 113 -22.84 -0.14 -22.86
N LYS A 114 -23.65 0.60 -22.10
CA LYS A 114 -24.77 1.40 -22.66
C LYS A 114 -24.32 2.55 -23.57
N LYS A 115 -23.09 3.05 -23.44
CA LYS A 115 -22.57 4.12 -24.32
C LYS A 115 -22.22 3.65 -25.74
N LYS A 116 -22.22 2.33 -26.02
CA LYS A 116 -21.79 1.80 -27.32
C LYS A 116 -22.93 1.48 -28.29
N GLN A 117 -24.18 1.39 -27.83
CA GLN A 117 -25.33 0.96 -28.66
C GLN A 117 -26.16 2.10 -29.27
N GLN A 118 -25.86 3.37 -28.99
CA GLN A 118 -26.67 4.50 -29.46
C GLN A 118 -26.05 5.28 -30.64
N ARG A 119 -25.16 4.65 -31.43
CA ARG A 119 -24.50 5.27 -32.60
C ARG A 119 -24.90 4.71 -33.97
N ASN A 120 -25.94 3.88 -34.05
CA ASN A 120 -26.50 3.42 -35.33
C ASN A 120 -27.99 3.77 -35.41
N GLY A 121 -28.31 4.94 -35.96
CA GLY A 121 -29.68 5.33 -36.29
C GLY A 121 -29.95 6.82 -36.12
N ASP A 122 -29.47 7.65 -37.03
CA ASP A 122 -30.35 8.40 -37.94
C ASP A 122 -29.51 9.31 -38.84
N VAL A 123 -29.51 8.99 -40.13
CA VAL A 123 -29.05 9.87 -41.20
C VAL A 123 -30.28 10.61 -41.67
N SER A 124 -30.39 11.89 -41.31
CA SER A 124 -30.94 13.01 -42.09
C SER A 124 -31.78 13.97 -41.23
N SER A 125 -31.18 15.12 -40.87
CA SER A 125 -31.64 16.42 -41.36
C SER A 125 -30.87 17.54 -40.67
N ILE A 126 -30.53 18.51 -41.51
CA ILE A 126 -29.65 19.63 -41.24
C ILE A 126 -30.46 20.67 -40.44
N SER A 127 -29.99 21.05 -39.26
CA SER A 127 -30.18 22.40 -38.74
C SER A 127 -29.17 22.68 -37.65
N SER A 128 -28.32 23.66 -37.96
CA SER A 128 -27.41 24.37 -37.10
C SER A 128 -28.02 24.64 -35.73
N LEU A 129 -27.28 24.33 -34.66
CA LEU A 129 -27.10 25.22 -33.51
C LEU A 129 -26.00 24.64 -32.61
N THR A 130 -24.99 25.48 -32.41
CA THR A 130 -23.82 25.33 -31.57
C THR A 130 -24.18 25.07 -30.11
N LEU A 131 -23.80 23.90 -29.56
CA LEU A 131 -23.51 23.77 -28.14
C LEU A 131 -22.49 22.64 -27.91
N SER A 132 -21.31 23.04 -27.44
CA SER A 132 -20.09 22.24 -27.33
C SER A 132 -20.19 21.12 -26.29
N SER A 133 -20.74 19.97 -26.68
CA SER A 133 -20.59 18.72 -25.93
C SER A 133 -19.33 18.01 -26.40
N GLN A 134 -18.33 17.93 -25.51
CA GLN A 134 -17.11 17.15 -25.72
C GLN A 134 -17.47 15.66 -25.79
N GLU A 135 -17.72 15.19 -27.00
CA GLU A 135 -17.74 13.77 -27.32
C GLU A 135 -16.40 13.16 -26.91
N ALA A 136 -16.44 12.16 -26.02
CA ALA A 136 -15.31 11.29 -25.78
C ALA A 136 -15.06 10.48 -27.05
N LYS A 137 -14.34 11.07 -28.00
CA LYS A 137 -13.65 10.36 -29.07
C LYS A 137 -12.86 9.25 -28.39
N THR A 138 -13.33 8.01 -28.53
CA THR A 138 -12.48 6.83 -28.44
C THR A 138 -11.54 6.90 -29.63
N SER A 139 -10.57 7.83 -29.56
CA SER A 139 -9.44 7.89 -30.46
C SER A 139 -8.68 6.58 -30.27
N SER A 140 -8.81 5.68 -31.23
CA SER A 140 -7.87 4.57 -31.36
C SER A 140 -6.50 5.20 -31.52
N PHE A 141 -5.72 5.20 -30.45
CA PHE A 141 -4.36 5.71 -30.50
C PHE A 141 -3.57 4.86 -31.49
N SER A 142 -2.87 5.52 -32.39
CA SER A 142 -1.82 4.93 -33.22
C SER A 142 -0.68 4.42 -32.34
N LEU A 143 0.16 3.53 -32.90
CA LEU A 143 1.32 2.99 -32.19
C LEU A 143 2.26 4.09 -31.64
N PRO A 144 2.58 5.17 -32.39
CA PRO A 144 3.39 6.27 -31.88
C PRO A 144 2.74 7.03 -30.73
N GLU A 145 1.41 7.18 -30.75
CA GLU A 145 0.69 7.85 -29.66
C GLU A 145 0.69 6.99 -28.39
N HIS A 146 0.52 5.67 -28.52
CA HIS A 146 0.70 4.75 -27.40
C HIS A 146 2.11 4.83 -26.81
N LYS A 147 3.14 4.88 -27.67
CA LYS A 147 4.54 5.04 -27.24
C LYS A 147 4.74 6.35 -26.49
N SER A 148 4.29 7.46 -27.07
CA SER A 148 4.34 8.79 -26.45
C SER A 148 3.64 8.81 -25.10
N HIS A 149 2.46 8.21 -25.00
CA HIS A 149 1.70 8.12 -23.76
C HIS A 149 2.46 7.35 -22.67
N VAL A 150 3.05 6.20 -22.99
CA VAL A 150 3.83 5.41 -22.03
C VAL A 150 5.06 6.19 -21.55
N LEU A 151 5.78 6.86 -22.45
CA LEU A 151 6.93 7.70 -22.10
C LEU A 151 6.52 8.87 -21.21
N GLN A 152 5.38 9.52 -21.48
CA GLN A 152 4.84 10.58 -20.63
C GLN A 152 4.52 10.08 -19.22
N LEU A 153 3.93 8.88 -19.09
CA LEU A 153 3.66 8.28 -17.78
C LEU A 153 4.95 8.00 -17.01
N ILE A 154 5.99 7.48 -17.67
CA ILE A 154 7.30 7.23 -17.04
C ILE A 154 7.93 8.55 -16.58
N LYS A 155 7.96 9.58 -17.43
CA LYS A 155 8.48 10.91 -17.07
C LYS A 155 7.73 11.52 -15.90
N LYS A 156 6.40 11.49 -15.93
CA LYS A 156 5.55 11.97 -14.83
C LYS A 156 5.88 11.24 -13.53
N TRP A 157 5.96 9.91 -13.56
CA TRP A 157 6.28 9.12 -12.38
C TRP A 157 7.68 9.42 -11.81
N CYS A 158 8.68 9.66 -12.68
CA CYS A 158 10.01 10.07 -12.22
C CYS A 158 9.94 11.41 -11.47
N ASN A 159 9.24 12.40 -12.03
CA ASN A 159 9.04 13.70 -11.37
C ASN A 159 8.31 13.56 -10.03
N ASP A 160 7.27 12.75 -9.97
CA ASP A 160 6.46 12.52 -8.76
C ASP A 160 7.24 11.76 -7.65
N ASN A 161 8.35 11.08 -7.98
CA ASN A 161 9.09 10.22 -7.05
C ASN A 161 10.55 10.64 -6.80
N LYS A 162 10.99 11.77 -7.36
CA LYS A 162 12.37 12.27 -7.20
C LYS A 162 12.77 12.44 -5.72
N GLU A 163 11.83 12.92 -4.89
CA GLU A 163 12.03 13.09 -3.43
C GLU A 163 12.10 11.73 -2.71
N ASN A 164 11.23 10.78 -3.07
CA ASN A 164 11.22 9.43 -2.49
C ASN A 164 12.54 8.67 -2.73
N PHE A 165 13.24 9.00 -3.81
CA PHE A 165 14.55 8.42 -4.12
C PHE A 165 15.73 9.27 -3.67
N ASN A 166 15.50 10.48 -3.17
CA ASN A 166 16.51 11.49 -2.85
C ASN A 166 17.45 11.76 -4.04
N LEU A 167 16.86 12.04 -5.21
CA LEU A 167 17.54 12.25 -6.47
C LEU A 167 17.02 13.55 -7.11
N GLU A 168 17.79 14.64 -7.07
CA GLU A 168 17.35 15.95 -7.62
C GLU A 168 17.03 15.89 -9.12
N ASN A 169 17.84 15.14 -9.88
CA ASN A 169 17.71 14.98 -11.32
C ASN A 169 17.30 13.53 -11.68
N PHE A 170 16.24 13.02 -11.05
CA PHE A 170 15.75 11.68 -11.38
C PHE A 170 15.04 11.65 -12.73
N GLN A 171 15.72 11.11 -13.74
CA GLN A 171 15.17 10.88 -15.06
C GLN A 171 15.52 9.46 -15.52
N LEU A 172 14.61 8.85 -16.27
CA LEU A 172 14.83 7.60 -16.98
C LEU A 172 14.69 7.87 -18.48
N GLU A 173 15.68 7.47 -19.25
CA GLU A 173 15.75 7.68 -20.70
C GLU A 173 15.58 6.37 -21.46
N GLU A 174 14.81 6.44 -22.56
CA GLU A 174 14.67 5.33 -23.49
C GLU A 174 16.02 5.05 -24.15
N ASP A 175 16.33 3.77 -24.37
CA ASP A 175 17.58 3.22 -24.90
C ASP A 175 18.82 3.35 -23.99
N ILE A 176 18.72 4.13 -22.91
CA ILE A 176 19.74 4.19 -21.85
C ILE A 176 19.33 3.31 -20.66
N ASP A 177 18.17 3.60 -20.07
CA ASP A 177 17.67 2.95 -18.85
C ASP A 177 16.70 1.82 -19.12
N PHE A 178 15.99 1.90 -20.25
CA PHE A 178 15.02 0.90 -20.67
C PHE A 178 14.77 0.97 -22.18
N THR A 179 14.29 -0.14 -22.75
CA THR A 179 13.78 -0.18 -24.12
C THR A 179 12.29 -0.50 -24.08
N LEU A 180 11.48 0.26 -24.82
CA LEU A 180 10.03 0.09 -24.89
C LEU A 180 9.66 -0.53 -26.25
N ASN A 181 9.01 -1.70 -26.20
CA ASN A 181 8.47 -2.34 -27.40
C ASN A 181 6.94 -2.33 -27.32
N ILE A 182 6.31 -1.76 -28.33
CA ILE A 182 4.85 -1.73 -28.48
C ILE A 182 4.52 -2.29 -29.87
N GLN A 183 3.61 -3.25 -29.91
CA GLN A 183 3.13 -3.86 -31.15
C GLN A 183 1.62 -4.11 -31.05
N PHE A 184 0.94 -4.21 -32.18
CA PHE A 184 -0.40 -4.78 -32.22
C PHE A 184 -0.29 -6.28 -32.42
N ASP A 185 -1.08 -7.06 -31.68
CA ASP A 185 -1.23 -8.49 -31.94
C ASP A 185 -2.21 -8.77 -33.09
N GLU A 186 -2.40 -10.05 -33.41
CA GLU A 186 -3.31 -10.54 -34.45
C GLU A 186 -4.76 -10.05 -34.25
N ASN A 187 -5.14 -9.78 -33.00
CA ASN A 187 -6.47 -9.28 -32.63
C ASN A 187 -6.55 -7.76 -32.61
N SER A 188 -5.57 -7.05 -33.21
CA SER A 188 -5.44 -5.59 -33.15
C SER A 188 -5.38 -5.05 -31.72
N THR A 189 -4.98 -5.88 -30.76
CA THR A 189 -4.80 -5.50 -29.37
C THR A 189 -3.35 -5.09 -29.18
N VAL A 190 -3.13 -3.84 -28.81
CA VAL A 190 -1.83 -3.35 -28.37
C VAL A 190 -1.26 -4.23 -27.27
N GLN A 191 -0.07 -4.76 -27.50
CA GLN A 191 0.79 -5.39 -26.52
C GLN A 191 2.02 -4.50 -26.32
N ALA A 192 2.40 -4.28 -25.07
CA ALA A 192 3.55 -3.45 -24.74
C ALA A 192 4.43 -4.13 -23.69
N THR A 193 5.73 -4.07 -23.89
CA THR A 193 6.73 -4.59 -22.96
C THR A 193 7.83 -3.55 -22.74
N ILE A 194 8.34 -3.48 -21.52
CA ILE A 194 9.51 -2.68 -21.17
C ILE A 194 10.62 -3.63 -20.75
N LYS A 195 11.77 -3.52 -21.42
CA LYS A 195 13.02 -4.19 -21.01
C LYS A 195 13.86 -3.19 -20.23
N CYS A 196 13.96 -3.38 -18.92
CA CYS A 196 14.86 -2.58 -18.09
C CYS A 196 16.32 -2.89 -18.44
N LYS A 197 17.23 -1.91 -18.30
CA LYS A 197 18.68 -2.11 -18.50
C LYS A 197 19.29 -3.19 -17.60
N CYS A 198 18.64 -3.50 -16.47
CA CYS A 198 19.03 -4.63 -15.63
C CYS A 198 18.74 -6.01 -16.28
N GLY A 199 18.18 -6.06 -17.49
CA GLY A 199 17.84 -7.27 -18.23
C GLY A 199 16.41 -7.78 -18.02
N LYS A 200 15.67 -7.25 -17.04
CA LYS A 200 14.31 -7.71 -16.73
C LYS A 200 13.32 -7.24 -17.79
N LEU A 201 12.60 -8.17 -18.40
CA LEU A 201 11.48 -7.91 -19.30
C LEU A 201 10.17 -7.86 -18.51
N ILE A 202 9.39 -6.79 -18.71
CA ILE A 202 8.17 -6.52 -17.95
C ILE A 202 7.03 -6.27 -18.94
N SER A 203 6.00 -7.11 -18.86
CA SER A 203 4.76 -6.91 -19.62
C SER A 203 3.92 -5.79 -19.00
N LEU A 204 3.44 -4.88 -19.84
CA LEU A 204 2.56 -3.78 -19.45
C LEU A 204 1.11 -4.22 -19.55
N CYS A 205 0.35 -4.04 -18.47
CA CYS A 205 -1.07 -4.36 -18.45
C CYS A 205 -1.87 -3.26 -19.15
N ARG A 206 -3.08 -3.60 -19.59
CA ARG A 206 -4.03 -2.65 -20.15
C ARG A 206 -5.21 -2.45 -19.20
N ASN A 207 -5.70 -1.22 -19.15
CA ASN A 207 -6.99 -0.88 -18.57
C ASN A 207 -7.81 -0.18 -19.65
N GLY A 208 -8.61 -0.98 -20.38
CA GLY A 208 -9.31 -0.56 -21.58
C GLY A 208 -8.35 -0.19 -22.72
N SER A 209 -8.44 1.04 -23.21
CA SER A 209 -7.56 1.58 -24.26
C SER A 209 -6.23 2.11 -23.73
N LYS A 210 -6.02 2.19 -22.40
CA LYS A 210 -4.82 2.77 -21.81
C LYS A 210 -3.84 1.69 -21.37
N ILE A 211 -2.56 1.91 -21.68
CA ILE A 211 -1.45 1.07 -21.20
C ILE A 211 -1.09 1.54 -19.79
N GLN A 212 -0.90 0.59 -18.87
CA GLN A 212 -0.47 0.85 -17.50
C GLN A 212 0.99 0.42 -17.29
N VAL A 213 1.74 1.28 -16.63
CA VAL A 213 3.17 1.11 -16.32
C VAL A 213 3.45 0.74 -14.86
N SER A 214 2.40 0.42 -14.10
CA SER A 214 2.50 0.09 -12.67
C SER A 214 3.43 -1.10 -12.38
N ASN A 215 3.46 -2.11 -13.24
CA ASN A 215 4.36 -3.26 -13.09
C ASN A 215 5.83 -2.86 -13.26
N TYR A 216 6.12 -1.91 -14.14
CA TYR A 216 7.47 -1.37 -14.31
C TYR A 216 7.89 -0.60 -13.05
N TYR A 217 7.00 0.23 -12.49
CA TYR A 217 7.28 0.94 -11.24
C TYR A 217 7.54 0.01 -10.05
N LYS A 218 6.73 -1.06 -9.90
CA LYS A 218 6.97 -2.10 -8.88
C LYS A 218 8.36 -2.71 -9.01
N HIS A 219 8.82 -2.93 -10.23
CA HIS A 219 10.18 -3.41 -10.45
C HIS A 219 11.24 -2.38 -10.03
N LEU A 220 11.08 -1.11 -10.39
CA LEU A 220 12.02 -0.04 -10.00
C LEU A 220 12.09 0.14 -8.48
N HIS A 221 10.97 -0.01 -7.77
CA HIS A 221 10.94 0.00 -6.30
C HIS A 221 11.53 -1.25 -5.67
N SER A 222 11.59 -2.37 -6.38
CA SER A 222 12.14 -3.61 -5.83
C SER A 222 13.65 -3.50 -5.61
N PHE A 223 14.14 -4.08 -4.51
CA PHE A 223 15.58 -4.20 -4.25
C PHE A 223 16.34 -5.04 -5.29
N GLY A 224 15.65 -5.64 -6.27
CA GLY A 224 16.24 -6.46 -7.32
C GLY A 224 16.67 -5.69 -8.58
N CYS A 225 16.29 -4.43 -8.76
CA CYS A 225 16.66 -3.67 -9.97
C CYS A 225 18.11 -3.16 -9.87
N SER A 226 19.07 -3.80 -10.57
CA SER A 226 20.47 -3.36 -10.58
C SER A 226 20.64 -1.95 -11.16
N ARG A 227 19.89 -1.60 -12.21
CA ARG A 227 19.94 -0.27 -12.82
C ARG A 227 19.53 0.84 -11.83
N MET A 228 18.47 0.61 -11.05
CA MET A 228 18.07 1.56 -10.02
C MET A 228 19.13 1.69 -8.90
N LYS A 229 19.84 0.61 -8.58
CA LYS A 229 20.98 0.67 -7.64
C LYS A 229 22.11 1.53 -8.20
N GLU A 230 22.43 1.41 -9.48
CA GLU A 230 23.46 2.23 -10.14
C GLU A 230 23.10 3.72 -10.09
N ILE A 231 21.88 4.08 -10.51
CA ILE A 231 21.39 5.48 -10.48
C ILE A 231 21.52 6.08 -9.08
N LYS A 232 21.12 5.32 -8.04
CA LYS A 232 21.26 5.75 -6.64
C LYS A 232 22.70 5.88 -6.17
N ARG A 233 23.63 5.04 -6.67
CA ARG A 233 25.06 5.13 -6.33
C ARG A 233 25.71 6.34 -6.98
N ASP A 234 25.40 6.61 -8.25
CA ASP A 234 26.04 7.71 -8.99
C ASP A 234 25.63 9.07 -8.43
N ASN A 235 24.40 9.21 -7.94
CA ASN A 235 23.95 10.43 -7.26
C ASN A 235 24.51 10.62 -5.85
N ARG A 236 25.11 9.61 -5.21
CA ARG A 236 25.75 9.74 -3.88
C ARG A 236 27.19 10.25 -3.94
N LYS A 237 27.87 10.06 -5.07
CA LYS A 237 29.29 10.42 -5.22
C LYS A 237 29.61 11.93 -5.10
N PRO A 238 28.74 12.89 -5.48
CA PRO A 238 29.08 14.31 -5.43
C PRO A 238 29.32 14.86 -4.02
N GLN A 239 28.68 14.30 -2.99
CA GLN A 239 28.70 14.91 -1.65
C GLN A 239 30.00 14.63 -0.87
N VAL A 240 30.61 13.46 -1.08
CA VAL A 240 31.84 13.06 -0.36
C VAL A 240 33.06 13.78 -0.91
N GLN A 241 33.09 14.05 -2.22
CA GLN A 241 34.23 14.71 -2.85
C GLN A 241 34.30 16.21 -2.51
N GLN A 242 33.14 16.86 -2.31
CA GLN A 242 33.07 18.25 -1.86
C GLN A 242 33.48 18.41 -0.38
N GLN A 243 33.12 17.45 0.49
CA GLN A 243 33.57 17.45 1.89
C GLN A 243 35.08 17.18 2.01
N GLN A 244 35.65 16.30 1.18
CA GLN A 244 37.11 16.09 1.18
C GLN A 244 37.89 17.32 0.69
N LEU A 245 37.38 18.07 -0.29
CA LEU A 245 38.00 19.32 -0.72
C LEU A 245 37.92 20.42 0.36
N GLN A 246 36.84 20.48 1.14
CA GLN A 246 36.72 21.43 2.25
C GLN A 246 37.63 21.09 3.45
N SER A 247 37.84 19.79 3.75
CA SER A 247 38.80 19.40 4.78
C SER A 247 40.24 19.76 4.42
N THR A 248 40.63 19.64 3.14
CA THR A 248 41.98 20.00 2.69
C THR A 248 42.24 21.51 2.74
N ILE A 249 41.22 22.34 2.45
CA ILE A 249 41.33 23.81 2.58
C ILE A 249 41.39 24.24 4.05
N THR A 250 40.69 23.53 4.95
CA THR A 250 40.72 23.82 6.39
C THR A 250 42.08 23.47 7.00
N SER A 251 42.70 22.36 6.58
CA SER A 251 44.07 22.00 7.01
C SER A 251 45.14 22.96 6.49
N LEU A 252 44.96 23.61 5.33
CA LEU A 252 45.92 24.61 4.83
C LEU A 252 45.87 25.95 5.58
N ARG A 253 44.71 26.35 6.13
CA ARG A 253 44.59 27.59 6.93
C ARG A 253 45.21 27.49 8.31
N VAL A 254 45.28 26.30 8.90
CA VAL A 254 45.89 26.10 10.24
C VAL A 254 47.43 26.23 10.19
N LEU A 255 48.05 26.04 9.03
CA LEU A 255 49.51 26.18 8.87
C LEU A 255 49.99 27.61 8.57
N THR A 256 49.09 28.57 8.37
CA THR A 256 49.46 29.98 8.07
C THR A 256 49.34 30.94 9.26
N SER A 257 48.93 30.47 10.44
CA SER A 257 48.70 31.32 11.62
C SER A 257 49.71 31.13 12.76
N GLN A 258 50.91 30.60 12.48
CA GLN A 258 52.04 30.62 13.44
C GLN A 258 53.15 31.57 12.96
N SER A 259 52.98 32.87 13.18
CA SER A 259 54.10 33.81 13.23
C SER A 259 53.71 35.08 14.02
N CYS A 260 54.55 35.44 15.00
CA CYS A 260 54.59 36.68 15.81
C CYS A 260 53.47 36.83 16.88
N VAL A 261 53.65 36.70 18.21
CA VAL A 261 54.54 37.39 19.20
C VAL A 261 54.34 38.93 19.11
N SER A 262 53.89 39.73 20.10
CA SER A 262 53.46 39.60 21.51
C SER A 262 52.66 40.89 21.92
N PRO A 263 52.70 41.44 23.17
CA PRO A 263 51.65 41.35 24.21
C PRO A 263 51.13 42.75 24.66
N VAL A 264 50.48 42.82 25.85
CA VAL A 264 50.05 44.02 26.63
C VAL A 264 48.59 44.42 26.31
N GLU A 265 47.61 44.61 27.20
CA GLU A 265 47.57 44.93 28.65
C GLU A 265 46.23 44.48 29.27
N ALA A 266 46.20 44.46 30.60
CA ALA A 266 45.11 44.05 31.47
C ALA A 266 43.98 45.08 31.63
N HIS A 267 42.77 44.60 31.97
CA HIS A 267 41.76 45.16 32.90
C HIS A 267 40.53 44.23 32.83
N ALA A 268 40.21 43.40 33.84
CA ALA A 268 39.60 43.67 35.15
C ALA A 268 38.10 44.04 35.08
N ASP A 269 37.35 43.47 36.03
CA ASP A 269 35.92 43.65 36.38
C ASP A 269 34.87 42.90 35.52
N GLU A 270 33.84 42.25 36.05
CA GLU A 270 33.39 42.03 37.43
C GLU A 270 32.38 40.86 37.45
N MET A 271 32.43 40.09 38.54
CA MET A 271 31.34 39.50 39.34
C MET A 271 29.98 39.16 38.68
N ALA A 272 29.61 37.87 38.71
CA ALA A 272 28.69 37.24 39.69
C ALA A 272 27.33 36.95 39.00
N ASP A 273 26.47 36.00 39.36
CA ASP A 273 26.36 35.22 40.58
C ASP A 273 25.49 33.97 40.32
N THR A 274 25.77 32.95 41.12
CA THR A 274 24.92 31.89 41.70
C THR A 274 23.69 31.23 41.03
N GLN A 275 23.58 29.95 41.45
CA GLN A 275 22.39 29.17 41.85
C GLN A 275 21.66 28.38 40.77
N SER A 276 21.09 27.19 41.03
CA SER A 276 21.25 26.13 42.04
C SER A 276 20.14 25.11 41.73
N THR A 277 20.53 23.91 41.31
CA THR A 277 19.97 22.59 41.71
C THR A 277 18.43 22.35 41.61
N PRO A 278 17.89 21.19 42.03
CA PRO A 278 17.32 20.20 41.11
C PRO A 278 15.83 19.95 41.42
N ASN A 279 15.16 19.05 40.69
CA ASN A 279 14.00 18.40 41.30
C ASN A 279 13.80 16.96 40.84
N GLU A 280 13.79 16.10 41.85
CA GLU A 280 13.36 14.72 41.85
C GLU A 280 11.83 14.61 41.77
N SER A 281 11.33 13.56 41.13
CA SER A 281 10.14 12.79 41.56
C SER A 281 10.11 11.54 40.66
N SER A 282 10.49 10.33 41.08
CA SER A 282 9.97 9.47 42.16
C SER A 282 8.45 9.27 42.11
N VAL A 283 8.00 8.26 41.34
CA VAL A 283 6.73 7.57 41.62
C VAL A 283 6.98 6.06 41.60
N SER A 284 7.00 5.52 42.81
CA SER A 284 6.93 4.11 43.16
C SER A 284 5.46 3.70 43.36
N ARG A 285 5.05 2.53 42.88
CA ARG A 285 3.94 1.63 43.37
C ARG A 285 3.32 0.89 42.17
N SER A 286 3.00 -0.40 42.19
CA SER A 286 2.90 -1.40 43.25
C SER A 286 3.09 -2.79 42.66
N GLN A 287 3.75 -3.65 43.43
CA GLN A 287 3.69 -5.09 43.31
C GLN A 287 2.26 -5.57 43.61
N SER A 288 1.76 -6.57 42.88
CA SER A 288 0.71 -7.46 43.38
C SER A 288 0.95 -8.86 42.83
N SER A 289 1.68 -9.62 43.63
CA SER A 289 1.79 -11.06 43.59
C SER A 289 0.44 -11.70 43.90
N LEU A 290 -0.09 -12.53 43.01
CA LEU A 290 -1.06 -13.56 43.37
C LEU A 290 -0.56 -14.91 42.87
N ASN A 291 0.04 -15.62 43.82
CA ASN A 291 0.11 -17.07 43.85
C ASN A 291 -1.30 -17.64 43.69
N LEU A 292 -1.52 -18.49 42.68
CA LEU A 292 -2.47 -19.59 42.82
C LEU A 292 -1.79 -20.90 42.41
N LYS A 293 -1.71 -21.76 43.43
CA LYS A 293 -1.06 -23.05 43.47
C LYS A 293 -2.18 -24.09 43.49
N ARG A 294 -2.05 -25.12 42.65
CA ARG A 294 -2.70 -26.46 42.66
C ARG A 294 -4.11 -26.61 42.07
N PRO A 295 -4.57 -27.84 41.74
CA PRO A 295 -3.85 -29.13 41.68
C PRO A 295 -3.96 -29.87 40.34
N ILE A 296 -3.03 -30.82 40.16
CA ILE A 296 -3.07 -31.93 39.21
C ILE A 296 -4.15 -32.93 39.63
N PRO A 297 -5.00 -33.44 38.71
CA PRO A 297 -5.60 -34.76 38.85
C PRO A 297 -4.88 -35.77 37.96
N SER A 298 -4.30 -36.74 38.65
CA SER A 298 -3.84 -38.01 38.14
C SER A 298 -5.01 -38.89 37.66
N GLY A 299 -4.81 -39.58 36.54
CA GLY A 299 -5.32 -40.94 36.34
C GLY A 299 -6.63 -41.06 35.56
N SER A 300 -6.55 -41.60 34.34
CA SER A 300 -7.11 -42.94 34.07
C SER A 300 -6.59 -43.44 32.74
N GLN A 301 -5.87 -44.57 32.81
CA GLN A 301 -5.75 -45.52 31.72
C GLN A 301 -7.15 -46.06 31.38
N HIS A 302 -7.40 -46.40 30.11
CA HIS A 302 -7.99 -47.68 29.69
C HIS A 302 -8.39 -47.69 28.20
N SER A 303 -7.91 -48.73 27.50
CA SER A 303 -8.64 -49.53 26.51
C SER A 303 -8.87 -48.92 25.12
N ALA A 304 -8.13 -49.32 24.09
CA ALA A 304 -8.30 -50.54 23.29
C ALA A 304 -9.37 -50.46 22.17
N SER A 305 -8.90 -50.67 20.94
CA SER A 305 -9.46 -51.54 19.89
C SER A 305 -10.95 -51.39 19.53
N THR A 306 -11.28 -51.12 18.27
CA THR A 306 -11.78 -52.17 17.36
C THR A 306 -11.78 -51.69 15.89
N LYS A 307 -11.22 -52.52 15.01
CA LYS A 307 -11.43 -52.52 13.55
C LYS A 307 -12.87 -52.96 13.20
N ARG A 308 -13.51 -52.31 12.23
CA ARG A 308 -14.55 -52.84 11.32
C ARG A 308 -14.49 -51.92 10.09
N SER A 309 -14.14 -52.30 8.86
CA SER A 309 -14.42 -53.48 8.05
C SER A 309 -15.90 -53.87 8.04
N ARG A 310 -16.63 -53.39 7.03
CA ARG A 310 -17.54 -54.20 6.21
C ARG A 310 -18.10 -53.39 5.03
N ARG A 311 -17.91 -54.00 3.85
CA ARG A 311 -18.65 -53.93 2.58
C ARG A 311 -18.67 -52.61 1.82
#